data_AF-A0A957F9W7-F1
#
_entry.id   AF-A0A957F9W7-F1
#
_cell.length_a   1.000
_cell.length_b   1.000
_cell.length_c   1.000
_cell.angle_alpha   90.00
_cell.angle_beta   90.00
_cell.angle_gamma   90.00
#
_symmetry.space_group_name_H-M   'P 1'
#
loop_
_entity.id
_entity.type
_entity.pdbx_description
1 polymer ?
#
loop_
_entity_poly.entity_id
_entity_poly.type
_entity_poly.pdbx_seq_one_letter_code
_entity_poly.pdbx_strand_id
1 'polypeptide(L)'
;MATITIKNIPDELYARIKAQAAANRRSINNEIIVCLETAVHRERVNAEEFLKEVRVLRENLQMPYLLTDEEINAAKNEGRP
;
A
#
# COMPACT_ATOMS: atom_id res chain seq x y z
N MET A 1 -23.75 10.00 -0.82
CA MET A 1 -22.71 9.18 -1.48
C MET A 1 -22.48 9.74 -2.86
N ALA A 2 -21.22 9.99 -3.22
CA ALA A 2 -20.89 10.38 -4.59
C ALA A 2 -20.86 9.12 -5.47
N THR A 3 -21.46 9.19 -6.64
CA THR A 3 -21.44 8.10 -7.63
C THR A 3 -20.72 8.61 -8.87
N ILE A 4 -19.74 7.85 -9.35
CA ILE A 4 -19.01 8.16 -10.57
C ILE A 4 -19.34 7.06 -11.59
N THR A 5 -19.75 7.46 -12.79
CA THR A 5 -19.93 6.54 -13.93
C THR A 5 -18.82 6.79 -14.93
N ILE A 6 -18.03 5.76 -15.23
CA ILE A 6 -16.97 5.81 -16.23
C ILE A 6 -17.51 5.15 -17.50
N LYS A 7 -17.62 5.92 -18.59
CA LYS A 7 -18.07 5.43 -19.90
C LYS A 7 -16.87 5.24 -20.82
N ASN A 8 -17.01 4.34 -21.81
CA ASN A 8 -16.00 4.09 -22.85
C ASN A 8 -14.63 3.68 -22.29
N ILE A 9 -14.60 2.81 -21.27
CA ILE A 9 -13.34 2.22 -20.78
C ILE A 9 -12.78 1.33 -21.90
N PRO A 10 -11.52 1.52 -22.34
CA PRO A 10 -10.89 0.62 -23.30
C PRO A 10 -10.90 -0.82 -22.80
N ASP A 11 -11.21 -1.78 -23.68
CA ASP A 11 -11.35 -3.20 -23.29
C ASP A 11 -10.09 -3.75 -22.61
N GLU A 12 -8.91 -3.35 -23.11
CA GLU A 12 -7.62 -3.72 -22.52
C GLU A 12 -7.48 -3.21 -21.08
N LEU A 13 -7.90 -1.97 -20.82
CA LEU A 13 -7.87 -1.38 -19.48
C LEU A 13 -8.84 -2.10 -18.54
N TYR A 14 -10.05 -2.39 -19.01
CA TYR A 14 -11.03 -3.14 -18.24
C TYR A 14 -10.52 -4.55 -17.89
N ALA A 15 -9.89 -5.24 -18.85
CA ALA A 15 -9.30 -6.56 -18.63
C ALA A 15 -8.20 -6.53 -17.56
N ARG A 16 -7.33 -5.51 -17.58
CA ARG A 16 -6.28 -5.32 -16.56
C ARG A 16 -6.89 -5.08 -15.18
N ILE A 17 -7.88 -4.21 -15.05
CA ILE A 17 -8.58 -3.94 -13.78
C ILE A 17 -9.23 -5.22 -13.25
N LYS A 18 -9.88 -5.99 -14.12
CA LYS A 18 -10.51 -7.27 -13.73
C LYS A 18 -9.50 -8.28 -13.20
N ALA A 19 -8.34 -8.38 -13.84
CA ALA A 19 -7.25 -9.25 -13.38
C ALA A 19 -6.70 -8.81 -12.02
N GLN A 20 -6.48 -7.52 -11.82
CA GLN A 20 -6.03 -6.96 -10.53
C GLN A 20 -7.05 -7.19 -9.42
N ALA A 21 -8.33 -6.92 -9.69
CA ALA A 21 -9.41 -7.16 -8.75
C ALA A 21 -9.47 -8.63 -8.30
N ALA A 22 -9.32 -9.58 -9.24
CA ALA A 22 -9.27 -11.01 -8.93
C ALA A 22 -8.06 -11.38 -8.08
N ALA A 23 -6.87 -10.86 -8.41
CA ALA A 23 -5.65 -11.09 -7.64
C ALA A 23 -5.76 -10.55 -6.21
N ASN A 24 -6.37 -9.37 -6.06
CA ASN A 24 -6.57 -8.70 -4.77
C ASN A 24 -7.79 -9.23 -3.99
N ARG A 25 -8.55 -10.17 -4.56
CA ARG A 25 -9.83 -10.70 -4.01
C ARG A 25 -10.85 -9.59 -3.71
N ARG A 26 -10.94 -8.60 -4.59
CA ARG A 26 -11.82 -7.43 -4.48
C ARG A 26 -12.82 -7.40 -5.63
N SER A 27 -13.95 -6.72 -5.44
CA SER A 27 -14.85 -6.39 -6.55
C SER A 27 -14.21 -5.33 -7.45
N ILE A 28 -14.62 -5.27 -8.72
CA ILE A 28 -14.12 -4.27 -9.68
C ILE A 28 -14.38 -2.84 -9.18
N ASN A 29 -15.55 -2.60 -8.56
CA ASN A 29 -15.86 -1.29 -7.99
C ASN A 29 -14.86 -0.90 -6.90
N ASN A 30 -14.54 -1.84 -5.99
CA ASN A 30 -13.59 -1.58 -4.92
C ASN A 30 -12.15 -1.41 -5.45
N GLU A 31 -11.78 -2.14 -6.50
CA GLU A 31 -10.50 -1.94 -7.18
C GLU A 31 -10.41 -0.54 -7.81
N ILE A 32 -11.46 -0.07 -8.48
CA ILE A 32 -11.49 1.30 -9.04
C ILE A 32 -11.37 2.35 -7.94
N ILE A 33 -12.05 2.18 -6.81
CA ILE A 33 -11.93 3.09 -5.66
C ILE A 33 -10.47 3.12 -5.18
N VAL A 34 -9.83 1.96 -5.01
CA VAL A 34 -8.43 1.87 -4.56
C VAL A 34 -7.47 2.49 -5.57
N CYS A 35 -7.69 2.29 -6.87
CA CYS A 35 -6.91 2.96 -7.91
C CYS A 35 -7.05 4.49 -7.85
N LEU A 36 -8.28 4.99 -7.65
CA LEU A 36 -8.55 6.42 -7.51
C LEU A 36 -7.95 6.99 -6.24
N GLU A 37 -8.09 6.30 -5.11
CA GLU A 37 -7.42 6.65 -3.85
C GLU A 37 -5.91 6.72 -4.08
N THR A 38 -5.28 5.68 -4.63
CA THR A 38 -3.82 5.69 -4.87
C THR A 38 -3.39 6.81 -5.83
N ALA A 39 -4.20 7.14 -6.83
CA ALA A 39 -3.91 8.20 -7.80
C ALA A 39 -4.08 9.61 -7.21
N VAL A 40 -5.06 9.82 -6.33
CA VAL A 40 -5.37 11.11 -5.69
C VAL A 40 -4.54 11.32 -4.43
N HIS A 41 -4.36 10.27 -3.63
CA HIS A 41 -3.47 10.23 -2.45
C HIS A 41 -1.98 10.19 -2.82
N ARG A 42 -1.68 10.22 -4.12
CA ARG A 42 -0.38 10.68 -4.65
C ARG A 42 -0.18 12.19 -4.48
N GLU A 43 -1.01 12.87 -3.69
CA GLU A 43 -0.58 14.05 -2.95
C GLU A 43 0.77 13.72 -2.32
N ARG A 44 1.77 14.56 -2.62
CA ARG A 44 3.14 14.38 -2.17
C ARG A 44 3.09 14.08 -0.69
N VAL A 45 3.36 12.84 -0.30
CA VAL A 45 3.63 12.49 1.09
C VAL A 45 4.63 13.54 1.56
N ASN A 46 4.17 14.47 2.40
CA ASN A 46 5.05 15.52 2.88
C ASN A 46 6.10 14.77 3.68
N ALA A 47 7.33 14.76 3.18
CA ALA A 47 8.40 13.98 3.78
C ALA A 47 8.52 14.29 5.27
N GLU A 48 8.25 15.53 5.68
CA GLU A 48 8.24 15.93 7.10
C GLU A 48 7.09 15.30 7.89
N GLU A 49 5.90 15.19 7.31
CA GLU A 49 4.72 14.62 7.97
C GLU A 49 4.86 13.10 8.12
N PHE A 50 5.36 12.43 7.08
CA PHE A 50 5.69 11.01 7.14
C PHE A 50 6.82 10.72 8.15
N LEU A 51 7.87 11.56 8.17
CA LEU A 51 8.94 11.42 9.17
C LEU A 51 8.42 11.65 10.59
N LYS A 52 7.46 12.56 10.81
CA LYS A 52 6.79 12.76 12.10
C LYS A 52 6.02 11.52 12.52
N GLU A 53 5.20 10.96 11.63
CA GLU A 53 4.44 9.72 11.91
C GLU A 53 5.37 8.55 12.24
N VAL A 54 6.43 8.35 11.46
CA VAL A 54 7.44 7.31 11.71
C VAL A 54 8.12 7.51 13.07
N ARG A 55 8.41 8.75 13.46
CA ARG A 55 9.04 9.05 14.75
C ARG A 55 8.10 8.74 15.92
N VAL A 56 6.85 9.17 15.84
CA VAL A 56 5.81 8.87 16.83
C VAL A 56 5.61 7.36 16.95
N LEU A 57 5.56 6.63 15.83
CA LEU A 57 5.46 5.18 15.83
C LEU A 57 6.64 4.53 16.55
N ARG A 58 7.88 4.97 16.29
CA ARG A 58 9.09 4.46 16.96
C ARG A 58 9.08 4.72 18.46
N GLU A 59 8.65 5.91 18.87
CA GLU A 59 8.52 6.28 20.28
C GLU A 59 7.45 5.43 20.99
N ASN A 60 6.29 5.25 20.35
CA ASN A 60 5.18 4.45 20.88
C ASN A 60 5.51 2.97 21.01
N LEU A 61 6.23 2.41 20.03
CA LEU A 61 6.66 1.01 20.07
C LEU A 61 7.72 0.75 21.14
N GLN A 62 8.28 1.81 21.77
CA GLN A 62 9.31 1.74 22.81
C GLN A 62 10.39 0.70 22.47
N MET A 63 10.76 0.59 21.19
CA MET A 63 11.66 -0.47 20.73
C MET A 63 13.03 -0.22 21.36
N PRO A 64 13.44 -1.01 22.37
CA PRO A 64 14.72 -0.79 23.04
C PRO A 64 15.88 -1.31 22.19
N TYR A 65 15.57 -1.84 21.01
CA TYR A 65 16.48 -2.61 20.19
C TYR A 65 16.51 -2.08 18.75
N LEU A 66 17.65 -1.56 18.35
CA LEU A 66 17.96 -1.30 16.95
C LEU A 66 18.36 -2.65 16.35
N LEU A 67 17.53 -3.20 15.46
CA LEU A 67 17.95 -4.38 14.69
C LEU A 67 19.22 -4.03 13.92
N THR A 68 20.29 -4.76 14.21
CA THR A 68 21.53 -4.64 13.46
C THR A 68 21.41 -5.40 12.13
N ASP A 69 22.23 -5.00 11.16
CA ASP A 69 22.28 -5.70 9.86
C ASP A 69 22.63 -7.19 10.04
N GLU A 70 23.45 -7.52 11.03
CA GLU A 70 23.85 -8.90 11.34
C GLU A 70 22.64 -9.76 11.73
N GLU A 71 21.74 -9.23 12.55
CA GLU A 71 20.56 -9.96 13.02
C GLU A 71 19.50 -10.10 11.95
N ILE A 72 19.33 -9.07 11.13
CA ILE A 72 18.46 -9.13 9.96
C ILE A 72 18.95 -10.23 9.01
N ASN A 73 20.27 -10.32 8.82
CA ASN A 73 20.86 -11.36 7.97
C ASN A 73 20.76 -12.75 8.61
N ALA A 74 20.98 -12.87 9.92
CA ALA A 74 20.78 -14.12 10.65
C ALA A 74 19.33 -14.62 10.52
N ALA A 75 18.34 -13.76 10.75
CA ALA A 75 16.91 -14.11 10.64
C ALA A 75 16.49 -14.47 9.20
N LYS A 76 17.08 -13.82 8.18
CA LYS A 76 16.87 -14.21 6.77
C LYS A 76 17.41 -15.62 6.48
N ASN A 77 18.58 -15.94 7.03
CA ASN A 77 19.27 -17.22 6.80
C ASN A 77 18.68 -18.38 7.61
N GLU A 78 18.13 -18.11 8.81
CA GLU A 78 17.41 -19.11 9.61
C GLU A 78 16.14 -19.63 8.90
N GLY A 79 15.59 -18.85 7.97
CA GLY A 79 14.38 -19.22 7.25
C GLY A 79 13.15 -19.25 8.16
N ARG A 80 12.05 -19.84 7.68
CA ARG A 80 10.87 -20.14 8.53
C ARG A 80 10.96 -21.60 9.00
N PRO A 81 10.75 -21.91 10.29
CA PRO A 81 10.47 -23.28 10.69
C PRO A 81 9.22 -23.83 9.99
#